data_AF-A0A495HUN7-F1
#
_entry.id   AF-A0A495HUN7-F1
#
_cell.length_a   1.000
_cell.length_b   1.000
_cell.length_c   1.000
_cell.angle_alpha   90.00
_cell.angle_beta   90.00
_cell.angle_gamma   90.00
#
_symmetry.space_group_name_H-M   'P 1'
#
loop_
_entity.id
_entity.type
_entity.pdbx_description
1 polymer ?
#
loop_
_entity_poly.entity_id
_entity_poly.type
_entity_poly.pdbx_seq_one_letter_code
_entity_poly.pdbx_strand_id
1 'polypeptide(L)'
;MFYALNWFLSLALLALWSLACWGMHAVTVWVVSSAGALAGGSAVANTILVPGWLKAWMPPELMGQWEAFVSSVGPMVQAVLEAVPALAGGVTFLAWVLWGLGAVLLVALAVGIHILIALAKRHNGGPGAAKAALAR
;
A
#
# COMPACT_ATOMS: atom_id res chain seq x y z
N MET A 1 -13.03 28.36 -1.95
CA MET A 1 -11.66 27.81 -1.79
C MET A 1 -11.64 26.55 -0.94
N PHE A 2 -12.24 26.52 0.25
CA PHE A 2 -12.28 25.33 1.12
C PHE A 2 -12.78 24.04 0.44
N TYR A 3 -13.82 24.10 -0.40
CA TYR A 3 -14.30 22.92 -1.14
C TYR A 3 -13.29 22.39 -2.16
N ALA A 4 -12.61 23.27 -2.90
CA ALA A 4 -11.58 22.87 -3.86
C ALA A 4 -10.36 22.27 -3.17
N LEU A 5 -9.94 22.84 -2.03
CA LEU A 5 -8.84 22.30 -1.23
C LEU A 5 -9.21 20.93 -0.63
N ASN A 6 -10.43 20.76 -0.15
CA ASN A 6 -10.92 19.47 0.36
C ASN A 6 -10.94 18.41 -0.74
N TRP A 7 -11.46 18.73 -1.93
CA TRP A 7 -11.43 17.83 -3.08
C TRP A 7 -10.01 17.47 -3.50
N PHE A 8 -9.12 18.46 -3.61
CA PHE A 8 -7.72 18.22 -3.94
C PHE A 8 -7.06 17.28 -2.94
N LEU A 9 -7.26 17.52 -1.64
CA LEU A 9 -6.72 16.67 -0.58
C LEU A 9 -7.28 15.25 -0.65
N SER A 10 -8.60 15.08 -0.80
CA SER A 10 -9.23 13.76 -0.93
C SER A 10 -8.74 13.00 -2.16
N LEU A 11 -8.58 13.67 -3.30
CA LEU A 11 -8.03 13.07 -4.52
C LEU A 11 -6.56 12.70 -4.36
N ALA A 12 -5.76 13.54 -3.72
CA ALA A 12 -4.35 13.25 -3.43
C ALA A 12 -4.21 12.04 -2.49
N LEU A 13 -5.02 11.96 -1.42
CA LEU A 13 -5.04 10.79 -0.53
C LEU A 13 -5.50 9.53 -1.28
N LEU A 14 -6.51 9.63 -2.13
CA LEU A 14 -6.97 8.51 -2.94
C LEU A 14 -5.90 8.04 -3.92
N ALA A 15 -5.16 8.97 -4.54
CA ALA A 15 -4.05 8.65 -5.42
C ALA A 15 -2.92 7.95 -4.65
N LEU A 16 -2.54 8.45 -3.47
CA LEU A 16 -1.54 7.82 -2.61
C LEU A 16 -1.98 6.42 -2.14
N TRP A 17 -3.25 6.29 -1.73
CA TRP A 17 -3.83 5.00 -1.33
C TRP A 17 -3.82 3.99 -2.48
N SER A 18 -4.19 4.45 -3.68
CA SER A 18 -4.17 3.63 -4.90
C SER A 18 -2.74 3.21 -5.23
N LEU A 19 -1.79 4.14 -5.20
CA LEU A 19 -0.39 3.85 -5.46
C LEU A 19 0.18 2.83 -4.46
N ALA A 20 -0.18 2.94 -3.18
CA ALA A 20 0.23 1.99 -2.15
C ALA A 20 -0.36 0.58 -2.40
N CYS A 21 -1.66 0.47 -2.65
CA CYS A 21 -2.32 -0.81 -2.89
C CYS A 21 -1.78 -1.50 -4.15
N TRP A 22 -1.70 -0.77 -5.26
CA TRP A 22 -1.24 -1.31 -6.54
C TRP A 22 0.27 -1.53 -6.58
N GLY A 23 1.05 -0.67 -5.92
CA GLY A 23 2.49 -0.85 -5.77
C GLY A 23 2.82 -2.10 -4.96
N MET A 24 2.15 -2.31 -3.83
CA MET A 24 2.32 -3.53 -3.03
C MET A 24 1.90 -4.77 -3.82
N HIS A 25 0.74 -4.74 -4.51
CA HIS A 25 0.29 -5.83 -5.37
C HIS A 25 1.29 -6.16 -6.48
N ALA A 26 1.84 -5.15 -7.16
CA ALA A 26 2.84 -5.34 -8.20
C ALA A 26 4.12 -5.99 -7.66
N VAL A 27 4.60 -5.57 -6.48
CA VAL A 27 5.74 -6.21 -5.82
C VAL A 27 5.42 -7.67 -5.48
N THR A 28 4.24 -7.95 -4.93
CA THR A 28 3.83 -9.33 -4.62
C THR A 28 3.79 -10.20 -5.87
N VAL A 29 3.19 -9.74 -6.96
CA VAL A 29 3.14 -10.45 -8.24
C VAL A 29 4.54 -10.64 -8.81
N TRP A 30 5.40 -9.63 -8.74
CA TRP A 30 6.79 -9.72 -9.18
C TRP A 30 7.57 -10.79 -8.41
N VAL A 31 7.48 -10.81 -7.07
CA VAL A 31 8.12 -11.83 -6.23
C VAL A 31 7.62 -13.23 -6.58
N VAL A 32 6.30 -13.39 -6.71
CA VAL A 32 5.68 -14.67 -7.08
C VAL A 32 6.13 -15.14 -8.47
N SER A 33 6.17 -14.25 -9.46
CA SER A 33 6.61 -14.61 -10.81
C SER A 33 8.12 -14.89 -10.90
N SER A 34 8.91 -14.25 -10.03
CA SER A 34 10.37 -14.42 -9.93
C SER A 34 10.77 -15.56 -9.00
N ALA A 35 9.82 -16.20 -8.32
CA ALA A 35 10.02 -17.28 -7.37
C ALA A 35 10.94 -18.39 -7.90
N GLY A 36 10.70 -18.85 -9.14
CA GLY A 36 11.52 -19.88 -9.78
C GLY A 36 12.95 -19.43 -10.09
N ALA A 37 13.14 -18.15 -10.43
CA ALA A 37 14.47 -17.56 -10.62
C ALA A 37 15.21 -17.34 -9.28
N LEU A 38 14.47 -17.04 -8.22
CA LEU A 38 14.97 -16.91 -6.84
C LEU A 38 15.31 -18.29 -6.22
N ALA A 39 14.54 -19.33 -6.52
CA ALA A 39 14.70 -20.68 -5.97
C ALA A 39 15.61 -21.60 -6.81
N GLY A 40 15.65 -21.42 -8.13
CA GLY A 40 16.29 -22.35 -9.07
C GLY A 40 17.78 -22.13 -9.35
N GLY A 41 18.41 -21.13 -8.75
CA GLY A 41 19.79 -20.79 -9.07
C GLY A 41 20.66 -20.56 -7.86
N SER A 42 21.28 -21.61 -7.32
CA SER A 42 22.32 -21.46 -6.28
C SER A 42 23.50 -20.60 -6.74
N ALA A 43 23.70 -20.43 -8.05
CA ALA A 43 24.67 -19.49 -8.61
C ALA A 43 24.12 -18.05 -8.65
N VAL A 44 22.88 -17.86 -9.12
CA VAL A 44 22.28 -16.52 -9.33
C VAL A 44 21.80 -15.90 -8.03
N ALA A 45 21.14 -16.67 -7.17
CA ALA A 45 20.75 -16.26 -5.82
C ALA A 45 21.98 -15.93 -4.98
N ASN A 46 23.07 -16.68 -5.11
CA ASN A 46 24.31 -16.41 -4.37
C ASN A 46 25.04 -15.16 -4.91
N THR A 47 24.96 -14.85 -6.20
CA THR A 47 25.46 -13.57 -6.77
C THR A 47 24.58 -12.36 -6.39
N ILE A 48 23.27 -12.56 -6.20
CA ILE A 48 22.33 -11.50 -5.79
C ILE A 48 22.36 -11.26 -4.28
N LEU A 49 22.41 -12.33 -3.47
CA LEU A 49 22.42 -12.27 -2.00
C LEU A 49 23.80 -11.92 -1.45
N VAL A 50 24.89 -12.45 -2.05
CA VAL A 50 26.27 -12.09 -1.70
C VAL A 50 27.10 -11.96 -2.97
N PRO A 51 27.13 -10.77 -3.58
CA PRO A 51 27.95 -10.50 -4.74
C PRO A 51 29.39 -10.99 -4.54
N GLY A 52 30.03 -11.50 -5.59
CA GLY A 52 31.40 -12.05 -5.48
C GLY A 52 32.42 -11.05 -4.92
N TRP A 53 32.22 -9.76 -5.18
CA TRP A 53 33.02 -8.69 -4.59
C TRP A 53 32.82 -8.57 -3.08
N LEU A 54 31.64 -8.88 -2.56
CA LEU A 54 31.33 -8.83 -1.12
C LEU A 54 31.92 -10.05 -0.39
N LYS A 55 31.92 -11.23 -1.03
CA LYS A 55 32.58 -12.43 -0.49
C LYS A 55 34.07 -12.22 -0.24
N ALA A 56 34.75 -11.51 -1.14
CA ALA A 56 36.19 -11.26 -1.01
C ALA A 56 36.55 -10.41 0.22
N TRP A 57 35.60 -9.63 0.74
CA TRP A 57 35.78 -8.76 1.91
C TRP A 57 35.16 -9.32 3.19
N MET A 58 34.48 -10.47 3.12
CA MET A 58 33.73 -11.01 4.24
C MET A 58 34.61 -11.97 5.06
N PRO A 59 34.72 -11.78 6.39
CA PRO A 59 35.42 -12.73 7.25
C PRO A 59 34.79 -14.12 7.17
N PRO A 60 35.59 -15.21 7.26
CA PRO A 60 35.09 -16.57 7.14
C PRO A 60 34.04 -16.92 8.22
N GLU A 61 34.14 -16.33 9.41
CA GLU A 61 33.14 -16.50 10.48
C GLU A 61 31.77 -15.94 10.07
N LEU A 62 31.78 -14.81 9.36
CA LEU A 62 30.58 -14.09 8.91
C LEU A 62 29.94 -14.81 7.72
N MET A 63 30.74 -15.48 6.89
CA MET A 63 30.26 -16.39 5.84
C MET A 63 29.48 -17.57 6.44
N GLY A 64 29.99 -18.19 7.51
CA GLY A 64 29.30 -19.28 8.21
C GLY A 64 27.98 -18.83 8.85
N GLN A 65 27.96 -17.65 9.46
CA GLN A 65 26.72 -17.05 10.01
C GLN A 65 25.70 -16.73 8.92
N TRP A 66 26.15 -16.25 7.76
CA TRP A 66 25.29 -15.97 6.62
C TRP A 66 24.65 -17.25 6.04
N GLU A 67 25.44 -18.31 5.87
CA GLU A 67 24.92 -19.61 5.42
C GLU A 67 23.92 -20.21 6.41
N ALA A 68 24.19 -20.07 7.71
CA ALA A 68 23.24 -20.47 8.76
C ALA A 68 21.94 -19.65 8.69
N PHE A 69 22.04 -18.34 8.47
CA PHE A 69 20.88 -17.46 8.28
C PHE A 69 20.06 -17.86 7.05
N VAL A 70 20.70 -18.01 5.89
CA VAL A 70 20.04 -18.45 4.65
C VAL A 70 19.37 -19.81 4.82
N SER A 71 20.04 -20.75 5.48
CA SER A 71 19.50 -22.08 5.77
C SER A 71 18.30 -22.02 6.72
N SER A 72 18.27 -21.08 7.66
CA SER A 72 17.14 -20.89 8.57
C SER A 72 15.91 -20.28 7.89
N VAL A 73 16.11 -19.47 6.85
CA VAL A 73 15.03 -18.82 6.08
C VAL A 73 14.52 -19.70 4.93
N GLY A 74 15.31 -20.67 4.47
CA GLY A 74 14.94 -21.60 3.40
C GLY A 74 13.57 -22.27 3.56
N PRO A 75 13.25 -22.89 4.72
CA PRO A 75 11.94 -23.51 4.96
C PRO A 75 10.77 -22.51 4.92
N MET A 76 10.98 -21.29 5.39
CA MET A 76 9.97 -20.23 5.35
C MET A 76 9.68 -19.80 3.90
N VAL A 77 10.72 -19.65 3.09
CA VAL A 77 10.58 -19.36 1.65
C VAL A 77 9.83 -20.49 0.96
N GLN A 78 10.16 -21.74 1.28
CA GLN A 78 9.49 -22.90 0.67
C GLN A 78 8.02 -23.00 1.06
N ALA A 79 7.69 -22.75 2.33
CA ALA A 79 6.30 -22.70 2.79
C ALA A 79 5.51 -21.58 2.09
N VAL A 80 6.12 -20.43 1.85
CA VAL A 80 5.51 -19.34 1.06
C VAL A 80 5.29 -19.79 -0.38
N LEU A 81 6.28 -20.43 -1.01
CA LEU A 81 6.20 -20.94 -2.39
C LEU A 81 5.12 -22.00 -2.57
N GLU A 82 4.92 -22.88 -1.59
CA GLU A 82 3.83 -23.86 -1.60
C GLU A 82 2.45 -23.19 -1.44
N ALA A 83 2.37 -22.07 -0.72
CA ALA A 83 1.13 -21.30 -0.58
C ALA A 83 0.82 -20.42 -1.79
N VAL A 84 1.81 -20.12 -2.65
CA VAL A 84 1.66 -19.24 -3.82
C VAL A 84 0.49 -19.63 -4.73
N PRO A 85 0.30 -20.90 -5.15
CA PRO A 85 -0.79 -21.27 -6.05
C PRO A 85 -2.18 -21.05 -5.44
N ALA A 86 -2.33 -21.26 -4.13
CA ALA A 86 -3.57 -20.97 -3.40
C ALA A 86 -3.83 -19.47 -3.25
N LEU A 87 -2.76 -18.66 -3.15
CA LEU A 87 -2.82 -17.21 -3.03
C LEU A 87 -2.92 -16.49 -4.39
N ALA A 88 -2.50 -17.11 -5.50
CA ALA A 88 -2.39 -16.45 -6.80
C ALA A 88 -3.72 -15.87 -7.31
N GLY A 89 -4.84 -16.55 -7.05
CA GLY A 89 -6.18 -16.01 -7.34
C GLY A 89 -6.67 -15.00 -6.28
N GLY A 90 -6.27 -15.21 -5.02
CA GLY A 90 -6.72 -14.42 -3.87
C GLY A 90 -6.05 -13.05 -3.76
N VAL A 91 -4.79 -12.91 -4.15
CA VAL A 91 -4.00 -11.66 -3.97
C VAL A 91 -4.60 -10.50 -4.75
N THR A 92 -5.01 -10.72 -6.00
CA THR A 92 -5.67 -9.68 -6.81
C THR A 92 -7.05 -9.35 -6.25
N PHE A 93 -7.81 -10.35 -5.79
CA PHE A 93 -9.09 -10.11 -5.15
C PHE A 93 -8.93 -9.31 -3.84
N LEU A 94 -7.96 -9.66 -3.01
CA LEU A 94 -7.63 -8.93 -1.78
C LEU A 94 -7.23 -7.48 -2.06
N ALA A 95 -6.43 -7.26 -3.11
CA ALA A 95 -6.05 -5.92 -3.56
C ALA A 95 -7.29 -5.10 -3.94
N TRP A 96 -8.23 -5.68 -4.70
CA TRP A 96 -9.50 -5.02 -5.03
C TRP A 96 -10.36 -4.71 -3.80
N VAL A 97 -10.50 -5.65 -2.87
CA VAL A 97 -11.28 -5.48 -1.64
C VAL A 97 -10.67 -4.38 -0.77
N LEU A 98 -9.36 -4.44 -0.52
CA LEU A 98 -8.65 -3.48 0.31
C LEU A 98 -8.67 -2.08 -0.32
N TRP A 99 -8.37 -2.01 -1.62
CA TRP A 99 -8.43 -0.76 -2.38
C TRP A 99 -9.83 -0.16 -2.34
N GLY A 100 -10.86 -0.96 -2.65
CA GLY A 100 -12.26 -0.53 -2.70
C GLY A 100 -12.77 -0.04 -1.35
N LEU A 101 -12.45 -0.73 -0.26
CA LEU A 101 -12.81 -0.31 1.09
C LEU A 101 -12.21 1.06 1.43
N GLY A 102 -10.92 1.26 1.16
CA GLY A 102 -10.26 2.54 1.39
C GLY A 102 -10.79 3.66 0.49
N ALA A 103 -11.08 3.36 -0.78
CA ALA A 103 -11.67 4.30 -1.72
C ALA A 103 -13.06 4.78 -1.25
N VAL A 104 -13.92 3.84 -0.84
CA VAL A 104 -15.25 4.17 -0.29
C VAL A 104 -15.14 5.02 0.97
N LEU A 105 -14.25 4.67 1.90
CA LEU A 105 -14.01 5.46 3.11
C LEU A 105 -13.55 6.89 2.81
N LEU A 106 -12.58 7.05 1.91
CA LEU A 106 -12.06 8.37 1.52
C LEU A 106 -13.12 9.23 0.82
N VAL A 107 -13.92 8.64 -0.07
CA VAL A 107 -15.01 9.34 -0.76
C VAL A 107 -16.12 9.70 0.23
N ALA A 108 -16.52 8.79 1.13
CA ALA A 108 -17.51 9.05 2.16
C ALA A 108 -17.07 10.19 3.09
N LEU A 109 -15.79 10.21 3.48
CA LEU A 109 -15.21 11.30 4.26
C LEU A 109 -15.28 12.64 3.49
N ALA A 110 -14.88 12.64 2.22
CA ALA A 110 -14.92 13.84 1.38
C ALA A 110 -16.35 14.41 1.28
N VAL A 111 -17.34 13.56 1.02
CA VAL A 111 -18.76 13.92 0.93
C VAL A 111 -19.30 14.38 2.29
N GLY A 112 -18.97 13.66 3.37
CA GLY A 112 -19.39 14.00 4.74
C GLY A 112 -18.93 15.40 5.15
N ILE A 113 -17.67 15.76 4.86
CA ILE A 113 -17.15 17.11 5.09
C ILE A 113 -17.95 18.16 4.28
N HIS A 114 -18.29 17.87 3.02
CA HIS A 114 -19.08 18.79 2.20
C HIS A 114 -20.47 19.04 2.80
N ILE A 115 -21.13 17.97 3.26
CA ILE A 115 -22.42 18.04 3.92
C ILE A 115 -22.31 18.89 5.18
N LEU A 116 -21.36 18.60 6.08
CA LEU A 116 -21.15 19.36 7.32
C LEU A 116 -20.92 20.85 7.07
N ILE A 117 -20.13 21.23 6.06
CA ILE A 117 -19.93 22.64 5.68
C ILE A 117 -21.25 23.27 5.22
N ALA A 118 -22.06 22.55 4.44
CA ALA A 118 -23.37 23.04 4.01
C ALA A 118 -24.34 23.19 5.19
N LEU A 119 -24.33 22.26 6.16
CA LEU A 119 -25.16 22.32 7.36
C LEU A 119 -24.74 23.50 8.28
N ALA A 120 -23.45 23.75 8.40
CA ALA A 120 -22.92 24.87 9.18
C ALA A 120 -23.30 26.22 8.55
N LYS A 121 -23.24 26.33 7.21
CA LYS A 121 -23.63 27.55 6.48
C LYS A 121 -25.10 27.90 6.62
N ARG A 122 -26.01 26.92 6.56
CA ARG A 122 -27.45 27.19 6.77
C ARG A 122 -27.76 27.65 8.20
N HIS A 123 -27.00 27.17 9.19
CA HIS A 123 -27.22 27.52 10.59
C HIS A 123 -26.74 28.95 10.90
N ASN A 124 -25.61 29.37 10.32
CA ASN A 124 -25.14 30.76 10.41
C ASN A 124 -25.95 31.77 9.58
N GLY A 125 -26.80 31.30 8.65
CA GLY A 125 -27.76 32.13 7.90
C GLY A 125 -29.14 32.26 8.57
N GLY A 126 -29.33 31.73 9.78
CA GLY A 126 -30.58 31.76 10.54
C GLY A 126 -31.04 33.16 11.00
N PRO A 127 -32.21 33.29 11.68
CA PRO A 127 -33.21 34.38 11.59
C PRO A 127 -32.78 35.86 11.71
N GLY A 128 -31.53 36.16 12.08
CA GLY A 128 -31.00 37.52 12.18
C GLY A 128 -30.93 38.25 10.83
N ALA A 129 -30.68 37.53 9.73
CA ALA A 129 -30.67 38.12 8.38
C ALA A 129 -32.07 38.54 7.90
N ALA A 130 -33.11 37.81 8.30
CA ALA A 130 -34.50 38.15 7.96
C ALA A 130 -35.01 39.38 8.74
N LYS A 131 -34.59 39.56 10.00
CA LYS A 131 -34.89 40.78 10.78
C LYS A 131 -34.21 42.03 10.21
N ALA A 132 -33.01 41.91 9.64
CA ALA A 132 -32.31 43.03 9.02
C ALA A 132 -32.91 43.45 7.66
N ALA A 133 -33.54 42.52 6.93
CA ALA A 133 -34.20 42.79 5.65
C ALA A 133 -35.60 43.42 5.80
N LEU A 134 -36.31 43.14 6.91
CA LEU A 134 -37.61 43.75 7.23
C LEU A 134 -37.50 45.12 7.90
N ALA A 135 -36.29 45.56 8.26
CA ALA A 135 -36.01 46.85 8.89
C ALA A 135 -35.45 47.91 7.91
N ARG A 136 -35.46 47.62 6.60
CA ARG A 136 -35.16 48.56 5.50
C ARG A 136 -36.42 48.77 4.67
#